data_AF-A0A958RU31-F1
#
_entry.id   AF-A0A958RU31-F1
#
_cell.length_a   1.000
_cell.length_b   1.000
_cell.length_c   1.000
_cell.angle_alpha   90.00
_cell.angle_beta   90.00
_cell.angle_gamma   90.00
#
_symmetry.space_group_name_H-M   'P 1'
#
loop_
_entity.id
_entity.type
_entity.pdbx_description
1 polymer ?
#
loop_
_entity_poly.entity_id
_entity_poly.type
_entity_poly.pdbx_seq_one_letter_code
_entity_poly.pdbx_strand_id
1 'polypeptide(L)'
;MKKMSVKKTIAALAITAASSNAVAMRWPGSQDYENKTVCLSSYTDSNGLLYSGDCDNTANNVKFDKEILANGCAEKQSALATNRTRAVFPDGTKGEWSEWSLEVPSCPDPRIVQL
;
A
#
# COMPACT_ATOMS: atom_id res chain seq x y z
N MET A 1 -19.87 74.42 -17.54
CA MET A 1 -20.12 72.99 -17.21
C MET A 1 -18.86 72.21 -17.53
N LYS A 2 -18.13 71.73 -16.52
CA LYS A 2 -16.78 71.13 -16.69
C LYS A 2 -16.90 69.61 -16.57
N LYS A 3 -16.59 68.88 -17.64
CA LYS A 3 -16.64 67.40 -17.71
C LYS A 3 -15.67 66.79 -16.70
N MET A 4 -16.17 65.95 -15.79
CA MET A 4 -15.32 65.13 -14.93
C MET A 4 -14.74 63.97 -15.74
N SER A 5 -13.41 63.90 -15.80
CA SER A 5 -12.67 62.78 -16.37
C SER A 5 -12.57 61.67 -15.31
N VAL A 6 -13.21 60.53 -15.57
CA VAL A 6 -13.09 59.34 -14.72
C VAL A 6 -11.75 58.68 -15.03
N LYS A 7 -10.77 58.85 -14.14
CA LYS A 7 -9.51 58.10 -14.18
C LYS A 7 -9.81 56.64 -13.84
N LYS A 8 -9.69 55.74 -14.82
CA LYS A 8 -9.78 54.29 -14.61
C LYS A 8 -8.50 53.82 -13.92
N THR A 9 -8.55 53.64 -12.61
CA THR A 9 -7.49 52.96 -11.85
C THR A 9 -7.55 51.48 -12.18
N ILE A 10 -6.67 51.02 -13.07
CA ILE A 10 -6.40 49.59 -13.25
C ILE A 10 -5.57 49.19 -12.04
N ALA A 11 -6.22 48.60 -11.04
CA ALA A 11 -5.51 47.88 -9.98
C ALA A 11 -4.86 46.67 -10.64
N ALA A 12 -3.60 46.82 -11.04
CA ALA A 12 -2.74 45.69 -11.28
C ALA A 12 -2.65 44.93 -9.96
N LEU A 13 -3.44 43.87 -9.83
CA LEU A 13 -3.30 42.89 -8.76
C LEU A 13 -1.85 42.41 -8.84
N ALA A 14 -1.04 42.90 -7.91
CA ALA A 14 0.33 42.45 -7.73
C ALA A 14 0.27 40.98 -7.32
N ILE A 15 0.37 40.08 -8.30
CA ILE A 15 0.73 38.67 -8.07
C ILE A 15 2.23 38.67 -7.71
N THR A 16 2.57 39.22 -6.54
CA THR A 16 3.95 39.26 -6.02
C THR A 16 4.05 38.68 -4.62
N ALA A 17 3.07 37.89 -4.18
CA ALA A 17 3.12 37.14 -2.92
C ALA A 17 2.95 35.62 -3.11
N ALA A 18 3.39 35.09 -4.26
CA ALA A 18 3.47 33.64 -4.50
C ALA A 18 4.91 33.07 -4.42
N SER A 19 5.90 33.89 -4.02
CA SER A 19 7.12 33.37 -3.39
C SER A 19 6.74 33.01 -1.94
N SER A 20 6.81 31.79 -1.44
CA SER A 20 7.84 30.78 -1.68
C SER A 20 7.39 29.47 -1.03
N ASN A 21 6.47 28.76 -1.69
CA ASN A 21 6.23 27.33 -1.44
C ASN A 21 6.23 26.61 -2.79
N ALA A 22 7.23 26.88 -3.63
CA ALA A 22 7.58 25.94 -4.68
C ALA A 22 8.16 24.70 -3.97
N VAL A 23 7.27 23.85 -3.47
CA VAL A 23 7.61 22.46 -3.21
C VAL A 23 8.00 21.93 -4.59
N ALA A 24 9.30 21.92 -4.86
CA ALA A 24 9.81 21.29 -6.06
C ALA A 24 9.26 19.87 -6.05
N MET A 25 8.35 19.54 -6.97
CA MET A 25 7.86 18.18 -7.15
C MET A 25 9.08 17.32 -7.45
N ARG A 26 9.57 16.62 -6.43
CA ARG A 26 10.64 15.65 -6.58
C ARG A 26 10.05 14.49 -7.37
N TRP A 27 10.44 14.35 -8.62
CA TRP A 27 10.07 13.17 -9.40
C TRP A 27 10.84 11.97 -8.84
N PRO A 28 10.18 10.84 -8.55
CA PRO A 28 10.88 9.64 -8.10
C PRO A 28 11.83 9.16 -9.20
N GLY A 29 13.10 8.92 -8.85
CA GLY A 29 14.10 8.42 -9.79
C GLY A 29 13.93 6.92 -10.07
N SER A 30 13.57 6.16 -9.03
CA SER A 30 13.26 4.73 -9.12
C SER A 30 12.27 4.31 -8.03
N GLN A 31 11.90 3.02 -8.00
CA GLN A 31 11.07 2.43 -6.96
C GLN A 31 11.77 1.23 -6.33
N ASP A 32 11.74 1.16 -5.00
CA ASP A 32 12.03 -0.07 -4.28
C ASP A 32 10.75 -0.91 -4.17
N TYR A 33 10.89 -2.23 -4.20
CA TYR A 33 9.82 -3.20 -4.02
C TYR A 33 10.09 -4.06 -2.80
N GLU A 34 9.04 -4.33 -2.02
CA GLU A 34 9.06 -5.33 -0.96
C GLU A 34 7.91 -6.31 -1.19
N ASN A 35 8.23 -7.60 -1.20
CA ASN A 35 7.27 -8.67 -1.39
C ASN A 35 7.04 -9.41 -0.07
N LYS A 36 5.80 -9.85 0.15
CA LYS A 36 5.46 -10.82 1.19
C LYS A 36 4.55 -11.90 0.62
N THR A 37 4.65 -13.09 1.19
CA THR A 37 3.71 -14.18 0.95
C THR A 37 2.69 -14.21 2.09
N VAL A 38 1.41 -14.27 1.73
CA VAL A 38 0.27 -14.47 2.61
C VAL A 38 -0.20 -15.90 2.47
N CYS A 39 -0.44 -16.59 3.58
CA CYS A 39 -0.84 -17.99 3.57
C CYS A 39 -2.31 -18.17 3.93
N LEU A 40 -3.15 -18.53 2.97
CA LEU A 40 -4.58 -18.72 3.17
C LEU A 40 -4.89 -20.21 3.29
N SER A 41 -5.61 -20.63 4.34
CA SER A 41 -6.11 -22.01 4.43
C SER A 41 -6.91 -22.37 3.19
N SER A 42 -6.73 -23.57 2.65
CA SER A 42 -7.43 -24.02 1.45
C SER A 42 -8.12 -25.36 1.68
N TYR A 43 -9.28 -25.53 1.06
CA TYR A 43 -9.98 -26.81 1.04
C TYR A 43 -10.62 -27.03 -0.33
N THR A 44 -10.82 -28.30 -0.67
CA THR A 44 -11.48 -28.70 -1.91
C THR A 44 -12.86 -29.24 -1.57
N ASP A 45 -13.89 -28.78 -2.28
CA ASP A 45 -15.25 -29.30 -2.11
C ASP A 45 -15.43 -30.66 -2.80
N SER A 46 -16.64 -31.24 -2.69
CA SER A 46 -16.99 -32.50 -3.34
C SER A 46 -17.00 -32.44 -4.87
N ASN A 47 -17.01 -31.23 -5.45
CA ASN A 47 -16.98 -30.99 -6.90
C ASN A 47 -15.55 -30.75 -7.42
N GLY A 48 -14.54 -30.78 -6.56
CA GLY A 48 -13.15 -30.51 -6.92
C GLY A 48 -12.79 -29.01 -6.99
N LEU A 49 -13.66 -28.12 -6.55
CA LEU A 49 -13.39 -26.68 -6.50
C LEU A 49 -12.52 -26.34 -5.30
N LEU A 50 -11.44 -25.58 -5.55
CA LEU A 50 -10.54 -25.10 -4.52
C LEU A 50 -11.05 -23.78 -3.94
N TYR A 51 -11.27 -23.77 -2.64
CA TYR A 51 -11.61 -22.57 -1.86
C TYR A 51 -10.40 -22.15 -1.04
N SER A 52 -10.18 -20.84 -0.95
CA SER A 52 -9.19 -20.25 -0.04
C SER A 52 -9.93 -19.47 1.05
N GLY A 53 -9.38 -19.50 2.26
CA GLY A 53 -9.85 -18.72 3.40
C GLY A 53 -9.55 -17.23 3.23
N ASP A 54 -10.04 -16.46 4.19
CA ASP A 54 -10.05 -15.00 4.19
C ASP A 54 -9.05 -14.37 5.18
N CYS A 55 -8.25 -15.19 5.86
CA CYS A 55 -7.28 -14.73 6.85
C CYS A 55 -5.87 -15.31 6.61
N ASP A 56 -4.85 -14.57 7.04
CA ASP A 56 -3.44 -14.91 6.89
C ASP A 56 -2.92 -15.82 8.03
N ASN A 57 -2.49 -17.03 7.65
CA ASN A 57 -1.94 -18.04 8.55
C ASN A 57 -0.41 -17.97 8.68
N THR A 58 0.28 -17.02 8.03
CA THR A 58 1.75 -16.96 8.04
C THR A 58 2.32 -16.97 9.46
N ALA A 59 1.75 -16.18 10.37
CA ALA A 59 2.15 -16.16 11.78
C ALA A 59 1.84 -17.49 12.50
N ASN A 60 0.70 -18.11 12.21
CA ASN A 60 0.31 -19.40 12.79
C ASN A 60 1.25 -20.53 12.32
N ASN A 61 1.69 -20.50 11.06
CA ASN A 61 2.63 -21.50 10.55
C ASN A 61 3.95 -21.47 11.33
N VAL A 62 4.49 -20.27 11.61
CA VAL A 62 5.69 -20.10 12.44
C VAL A 62 5.41 -20.52 13.88
N LYS A 63 4.30 -20.07 14.46
CA LYS A 63 3.93 -20.35 15.86
C LYS A 63 3.76 -21.84 16.15
N PHE A 64 3.25 -22.60 15.19
CA PHE A 64 3.00 -24.03 15.31
C PHE A 64 4.06 -24.89 14.62
N ASP A 65 5.17 -24.29 14.20
CA ASP A 65 6.30 -24.97 13.56
C ASP A 65 5.86 -25.90 12.41
N LYS A 66 4.96 -25.38 11.55
CA LYS A 66 4.47 -26.13 10.41
C LYS A 66 5.57 -26.27 9.36
N GLU A 67 5.62 -27.43 8.72
CA GLU A 67 6.46 -27.62 7.53
C GLU A 67 6.02 -26.66 6.41
N ILE A 68 6.98 -25.86 5.93
CA ILE A 68 6.77 -24.89 4.88
C ILE A 68 7.22 -25.48 3.55
N LEU A 69 6.31 -25.49 2.57
CA LEU A 69 6.58 -25.98 1.23
C LEU A 69 7.36 -24.95 0.40
N ALA A 70 7.79 -25.33 -0.81
CA ALA A 70 8.54 -24.46 -1.71
C ALA A 70 7.80 -23.16 -2.12
N ASN A 71 6.47 -23.12 -2.00
CA ASN A 71 5.67 -21.92 -2.26
C ASN A 71 5.65 -20.93 -1.09
N GLY A 72 6.29 -21.25 0.05
CA GLY A 72 6.37 -20.41 1.23
C GLY A 72 5.21 -20.57 2.22
N CYS A 73 4.28 -21.51 2.00
CA CYS A 73 3.18 -21.80 2.91
C CYS A 73 3.13 -23.28 3.30
N ALA A 74 2.38 -23.60 4.35
CA ALA A 74 2.23 -24.98 4.81
C ALA A 74 1.28 -25.78 3.89
N GLU A 75 1.21 -27.10 4.09
CA GLU A 75 0.26 -27.94 3.37
C GLU A 75 -1.19 -27.43 3.54
N LYS A 76 -2.01 -27.63 2.49
CA LYS A 76 -3.41 -27.18 2.41
C LYS A 76 -3.55 -25.67 2.61
N GLN A 77 -2.57 -24.90 2.14
CA GLN A 77 -2.67 -23.46 2.06
C GLN A 77 -2.33 -22.96 0.66
N SER A 78 -3.07 -21.94 0.23
CA SER A 78 -2.77 -21.14 -0.95
C SER A 78 -1.75 -20.06 -0.57
N ALA A 79 -0.68 -19.94 -1.35
CA ALA A 79 0.30 -18.87 -1.22
C ALA A 79 -0.10 -17.69 -2.11
N LEU A 80 -0.32 -16.52 -1.50
CA LEU A 80 -0.66 -15.30 -2.19
C LEU A 80 0.47 -14.28 -2.05
N ALA A 81 1.12 -13.95 -3.17
CA ALA A 81 2.15 -12.93 -3.17
C ALA A 81 1.53 -11.54 -3.23
N THR A 82 1.99 -10.63 -2.37
CA THR A 82 1.64 -9.21 -2.42
C THR A 82 2.88 -8.36 -2.22
N ASN A 83 2.80 -7.11 -2.64
CA ASN A 83 3.91 -6.19 -2.65
C ASN A 83 3.51 -4.80 -2.15
N ARG A 84 4.52 -4.06 -1.69
CA ARG A 84 4.46 -2.61 -1.48
C ARG A 84 5.65 -1.95 -2.14
N THR A 85 5.51 -0.67 -2.42
CA THR A 85 6.54 0.12 -3.10
C THR A 85 6.88 1.37 -2.33
N ARG A 86 8.09 1.90 -2.51
CA ARG A 86 8.41 3.26 -2.09
C ARG A 86 9.19 3.97 -3.17
N ALA A 87 9.00 5.28 -3.25
CA ALA A 87 9.81 6.13 -4.11
C ALA A 87 11.26 6.18 -3.60
N VAL A 88 12.22 6.09 -4.53
CA VAL A 88 13.62 6.42 -4.29
C VAL A 88 13.96 7.63 -5.15
N PHE A 89 14.38 8.71 -4.51
CA PHE A 89 14.71 9.96 -5.18
C PHE A 89 16.17 9.93 -5.70
N PRO A 90 16.52 10.78 -6.69
CA PRO A 90 17.87 10.81 -7.24
C PRO A 90 18.98 11.11 -6.22
N ASP A 91 18.65 11.76 -5.10
CA ASP A 91 19.57 12.03 -3.99
C ASP A 91 19.70 10.86 -2.99
N GLY A 92 19.08 9.71 -3.30
CA GLY A 92 19.05 8.52 -2.43
C GLY A 92 18.03 8.58 -1.31
N THR A 93 17.31 9.70 -1.15
CA THR A 93 16.23 9.81 -0.17
C THR A 93 15.13 8.81 -0.50
N LYS A 94 14.58 8.17 0.53
CA LYS A 94 13.50 7.19 0.41
C LYS A 94 12.21 7.82 0.89
N GLY A 95 11.18 7.75 0.06
CA GLY A 95 9.82 8.06 0.45
C GLY A 95 9.27 7.02 1.41
N GLU A 96 8.05 7.27 1.89
CA GLU A 96 7.33 6.28 2.69
C GLU A 96 6.92 5.09 1.83
N TRP A 97 6.78 3.94 2.49
CA TRP A 97 6.19 2.78 1.86
C TRP A 97 4.71 3.02 1.59
N SER A 98 4.26 2.60 0.42
CA SER A 98 2.83 2.43 0.17
C SER A 98 2.25 1.41 1.13
N GLU A 99 0.93 1.45 1.28
CA GLU A 99 0.19 0.32 1.81
C GLU A 99 0.48 -0.95 1.00
N TRP A 100 0.25 -2.10 1.62
CA TRP A 100 0.33 -3.36 0.90
C TRP A 100 -0.75 -3.39 -0.17
N SER A 101 -0.41 -3.85 -1.37
CA SER A 101 -1.39 -3.99 -2.47
C SER A 101 -2.55 -4.93 -2.10
N LEU A 102 -2.34 -5.77 -1.09
CA LEU A 102 -3.36 -6.57 -0.45
C LEU A 102 -3.11 -6.67 1.05
N GLU A 103 -4.14 -6.32 1.81
CA GLU A 103 -4.19 -6.54 3.25
C GLU A 103 -5.15 -7.68 3.56
N VAL A 104 -4.60 -8.77 4.08
CA VAL A 104 -5.37 -9.89 4.63
C VAL A 104 -5.13 -9.89 6.14
N PRO A 105 -6.18 -9.83 6.96
CA PRO A 105 -6.02 -9.85 8.42
C PRO A 105 -5.44 -11.19 8.87
N SER A 106 -4.63 -11.19 9.92
CA SER A 106 -4.10 -12.42 10.49
C SER A 106 -5.20 -13.30 11.07
N CYS A 107 -5.11 -14.61 10.84
CA CYS A 107 -6.02 -15.56 11.47
C CYS A 107 -5.86 -15.54 13.00
N PRO A 108 -6.95 -15.72 13.75
CA PRO A 108 -6.85 -15.99 15.18
C PRO A 108 -6.02 -17.27 15.42
N ASP A 109 -5.49 -17.42 16.64
CA ASP A 109 -4.89 -18.68 17.05
C ASP A 109 -5.99 -19.76 17.01
N PRO A 110 -5.84 -20.83 16.23
CA PRO A 110 -6.87 -21.87 16.06
C PRO A 110 -7.18 -22.63 17.36
N ARG A 111 -6.38 -22.47 18.42
CA ARG A 111 -6.67 -23.02 19.76
C ARG A 111 -7.58 -22.12 20.59
N ILE A 112 -7.80 -20.87 20.16
CA ILE A 112 -8.81 -20.01 20.73
C ILE A 112 -10.14 -20.39 20.08
N VAL A 113 -10.88 -21.28 20.75
CA VAL A 113 -12.25 -21.60 20.38
C VAL A 113 -13.08 -20.32 20.55
N GLN A 114 -13.64 -19.80 19.46
CA GLN A 114 -14.75 -18.85 19.57
C GLN A 114 -15.96 -19.63 20.08
N LEU A 115 -16.32 -19.38 21.34
CA LEU A 115 -17.55 -19.85 21.97
C LEU A 115 -18.76 -19.10 21.43
#